data_AF-A0A3B9R6X4-F1
#
_entry.id   AF-A0A3B9R6X4-F1
#
_cell.length_a   1.000
_cell.length_b   1.000
_cell.length_c   1.000
_cell.angle_alpha   90.00
_cell.angle_beta   90.00
_cell.angle_gamma   90.00
#
_symmetry.space_group_name_H-M   'P 1'
#
loop_
_entity.id
_entity.type
_entity.pdbx_description
1 polymer ?
#
loop_
_entity_poly.entity_id
_entity_poly.type
_entity_poly.pdbx_seq_one_letter_code
_entity_poly.pdbx_strand_id
1 'polypeptide(L)'
;MTKRILRYLGWLVVAILLGLFHMRIVLGPAPESDHTKFSLSSMVYEWALVQVGTIIGCIIAVIFILLDVVFLNNKLKANSNSVLFKFLIISIIAVIVGVTHYVLEEVVNVI
;
A
#
# COMPACT_ATOMS: atom_id res chain seq x y z
N MET A 1 -23.19 -0.20 -12.95
CA MET A 1 -22.37 -0.24 -11.71
C MET A 1 -21.07 -1.04 -11.87
N THR A 2 -21.10 -2.19 -12.52
CA THR A 2 -19.98 -3.16 -12.62
C THR A 2 -18.67 -2.57 -13.16
N LYS A 3 -18.73 -1.74 -14.20
CA LYS A 3 -17.54 -1.08 -14.78
C LYS A 3 -16.80 -0.16 -13.79
N ARG A 4 -17.51 0.42 -12.82
CA ARG A 4 -16.93 1.29 -11.79
C ARG A 4 -16.22 0.47 -10.73
N ILE A 5 -16.85 -0.61 -10.29
CA ILE A 5 -16.30 -1.54 -9.28
C ILE A 5 -15.01 -2.17 -9.79
N LEU A 6 -14.99 -2.64 -11.04
CA LEU A 6 -13.80 -3.24 -11.64
C LEU A 6 -12.62 -2.26 -11.71
N ARG A 7 -12.90 -0.97 -11.97
CA ARG A 7 -11.86 0.07 -11.99
C ARG A 7 -11.27 0.30 -10.60
N TYR A 8 -12.10 0.36 -9.56
CA TYR A 8 -11.63 0.50 -8.18
C TYR A 8 -10.89 -0.74 -7.69
N LEU A 9 -11.31 -1.93 -8.13
CA LEU A 9 -10.61 -3.17 -7.84
C LEU A 9 -9.18 -3.14 -8.39
N GLY A 10 -9.00 -2.61 -9.61
CA GLY A 10 -7.66 -2.37 -10.17
C GLY A 10 -6.81 -1.43 -9.30
N TRP A 11 -7.38 -0.32 -8.85
CA TRP A 11 -6.67 0.60 -7.94
C TRP A 11 -6.37 0.01 -6.57
N LEU A 12 -7.22 -0.90 -6.08
CA LEU A 12 -6.99 -1.63 -4.84
C LEU A 12 -5.80 -2.57 -4.96
N VAL A 13 -5.66 -3.29 -6.09
CA VAL A 13 -4.48 -4.13 -6.34
C VAL A 13 -3.20 -3.28 -6.37
N VAL A 14 -3.24 -2.12 -7.03
CA VAL A 14 -2.12 -1.18 -7.06
C VAL A 14 -1.75 -0.70 -5.65
N ALA A 15 -2.74 -0.35 -4.82
CA ALA A 15 -2.53 0.08 -3.44
C ALA A 15 -1.89 -1.03 -2.57
N ILE A 16 -2.35 -2.27 -2.73
CA ILE A 16 -1.77 -3.43 -2.01
C ILE A 16 -0.32 -3.64 -2.42
N LEU A 17 0.00 -3.57 -3.72
CA LEU A 17 1.38 -3.68 -4.20
C LEU A 17 2.27 -2.57 -3.62
N LEU A 18 1.77 -1.33 -3.54
CA LEU A 18 2.47 -0.22 -2.89
C LEU A 18 2.67 -0.45 -1.40
N GLY A 19 1.68 -0.99 -0.69
CA GLY A 19 1.79 -1.33 0.74
C GLY A 19 2.80 -2.43 1.02
N LEU A 20 2.82 -3.48 0.20
CA LEU A 20 3.83 -4.56 0.27
C LEU A 20 5.24 -4.04 -0.05
N PHE A 21 5.36 -3.17 -1.06
CA PHE A 21 6.63 -2.56 -1.42
C PHE A 21 7.17 -1.69 -0.29
N HIS A 22 6.31 -0.91 0.36
CA HIS A 22 6.65 -0.13 1.54
C HIS A 22 7.17 -1.03 2.67
N MET A 23 6.44 -2.10 2.99
CA MET A 23 6.86 -3.05 4.03
C MET A 23 8.20 -3.71 3.73
N ARG A 24 8.48 -4.00 2.46
CA ARG A 24 9.78 -4.56 2.05
C ARG A 24 10.94 -3.56 2.25
N ILE A 25 10.68 -2.26 2.12
CA ILE A 25 11.67 -1.22 2.41
C ILE A 25 11.91 -1.12 3.91
N VAL A 26 10.85 -1.15 4.71
CA VAL A 26 10.92 -1.04 6.18
C VAL A 26 11.60 -2.26 6.81
N LEU A 27 11.17 -3.46 6.43
CA LEU A 27 11.68 -4.72 7.00
C LEU A 27 13.08 -5.10 6.51
N GLY A 28 13.54 -4.54 5.38
CA GLY A 28 14.88 -4.78 4.84
C GLY A 28 15.05 -6.14 4.13
N PRO A 29 16.29 -6.65 3.99
CA PRO A 29 16.52 -7.98 3.45
C PRO A 29 16.11 -9.06 4.47
N ALA A 30 15.50 -10.14 3.97
CA ALA A 30 15.17 -11.29 4.81
C ALA A 30 16.44 -11.85 5.48
N PRO A 31 16.36 -12.32 6.74
CA PRO A 31 17.50 -12.93 7.41
C PRO A 31 18.00 -14.15 6.61
N GLU A 32 19.32 -14.27 6.43
CA GLU A 32 19.94 -15.40 5.72
C GLU A 32 19.44 -16.72 6.32
N SER A 33 18.63 -17.43 5.54
CA SER A 33 18.21 -18.78 5.89
C SER A 33 19.33 -19.73 5.49
N ASP A 34 20.03 -20.30 6.48
CA ASP A 34 20.86 -21.48 6.23
C ASP A 34 20.00 -22.52 5.49
N HIS A 35 20.44 -22.89 4.29
CA HIS A 35 19.71 -23.63 3.25
C HIS A 35 19.14 -25.02 3.65
N THR A 36 19.14 -25.37 4.93
CA THR A 36 18.77 -26.69 5.46
C THR A 36 17.71 -26.65 6.57
N LYS A 37 17.28 -25.47 7.05
CA LYS A 37 16.20 -25.37 8.05
C LYS A 37 15.13 -24.38 7.61
N PHE A 38 13.89 -24.85 7.54
CA PHE A 38 12.71 -23.97 7.63
C PHE A 38 12.80 -23.20 8.95
N SER A 39 13.35 -21.99 8.91
CA SER A 39 13.43 -21.14 10.08
C SER A 39 12.07 -20.52 10.35
N LEU A 40 11.57 -20.65 11.58
CA LEU A 40 10.36 -19.93 12.00
C LEU A 40 10.51 -18.42 11.82
N SER A 41 11.74 -17.88 11.88
CA SER A 41 12.01 -16.47 11.67
C SER A 41 11.73 -15.99 10.25
N SER A 42 12.06 -16.79 9.22
CA SER A 42 11.75 -16.42 7.83
C SER A 42 10.25 -16.53 7.56
N MET A 43 9.56 -17.48 8.19
CA MET A 43 8.11 -17.61 8.07
C MET A 43 7.36 -16.45 8.74
N VAL A 44 7.80 -16.02 9.92
CA VAL A 44 7.24 -14.85 10.62
C VAL A 44 7.54 -13.56 9.85
N TYR A 45 8.74 -13.44 9.27
CA TYR A 45 9.12 -12.31 8.43
C TYR A 45 8.19 -12.16 7.21
N GLU A 46 8.04 -13.24 6.43
CA GLU A 46 7.14 -13.25 5.26
C GLU A 46 5.69 -13.01 5.67
N TRP A 47 5.24 -13.57 6.79
CA TRP A 47 3.89 -13.38 7.28
C TRP A 47 3.63 -11.94 7.74
N ALA A 48 4.57 -11.32 8.45
CA ALA A 48 4.50 -9.91 8.85
C ALA A 48 4.51 -8.99 7.62
N LEU A 49 5.36 -9.28 6.63
CA LEU A 49 5.42 -8.51 5.37
C LEU A 49 4.07 -8.55 4.65
N VAL A 50 3.48 -9.74 4.49
CA VAL A 50 2.20 -9.90 3.81
C VAL A 50 1.06 -9.28 4.62
N GLN A 51 0.98 -9.56 5.92
CA GLN A 51 -0.11 -9.09 6.76
C GLN A 51 -0.09 -7.57 6.90
N VAL A 52 1.02 -6.99 7.35
CA VAL A 52 1.09 -5.55 7.60
C VAL A 52 1.12 -4.78 6.28
N GLY A 53 1.78 -5.31 5.24
CA GLY A 53 1.78 -4.69 3.91
C GLY A 53 0.39 -4.67 3.27
N THR A 54 -0.41 -5.72 3.48
CA THR A 54 -1.81 -5.76 3.05
C THR A 54 -2.67 -4.77 3.85
N ILE A 55 -2.48 -4.67 5.17
CA ILE A 55 -3.21 -3.70 6.01
C ILE A 55 -2.93 -2.27 5.55
N ILE A 56 -1.65 -1.91 5.37
CA ILE A 56 -1.24 -0.60 4.87
C ILE A 56 -1.81 -0.34 3.47
N GLY A 57 -1.71 -1.32 2.58
CA GLY A 57 -2.28 -1.24 1.24
C GLY A 57 -3.79 -1.00 1.23
N CYS A 58 -4.53 -1.66 2.13
CA CYS A 58 -5.96 -1.43 2.34
C CYS A 58 -6.25 -0.02 2.85
N ILE A 59 -5.47 0.50 3.80
CA ILE A 59 -5.62 1.87 4.29
C ILE A 59 -5.43 2.88 3.14
N ILE A 60 -4.36 2.71 2.35
CA ILE A 60 -4.09 3.54 1.16
C ILE A 60 -5.26 3.46 0.18
N ALA A 61 -5.77 2.25 -0.10
CA ALA A 61 -6.89 2.04 -1.01
C ALA A 61 -8.16 2.76 -0.54
N VAL A 62 -8.50 2.64 0.75
CA VAL A 62 -9.70 3.30 1.32
C VAL A 62 -9.59 4.81 1.21
N ILE A 63 -8.46 5.40 1.62
CA ILE A 63 -8.23 6.85 1.53
C ILE A 63 -8.33 7.32 0.08
N PHE A 64 -7.69 6.60 -0.84
CA PHE A 64 -7.71 6.91 -2.26
C PHE A 64 -9.13 6.83 -2.85
N ILE A 65 -9.90 5.78 -2.54
CA ILE A 65 -11.28 5.64 -3.02
C ILE A 65 -12.16 6.77 -2.48
N LEU A 66 -12.01 7.14 -1.22
CA LEU A 66 -12.77 8.22 -0.60
C LEU A 66 -12.49 9.56 -1.29
N LEU A 67 -11.21 9.88 -1.54
CA LEU A 67 -10.79 11.05 -2.30
C LEU A 67 -11.26 11.01 -3.76
N ASP A 68 -11.21 9.83 -4.40
CA ASP A 68 -11.68 9.67 -5.78
C ASP A 68 -13.17 9.96 -5.91
N VAL A 69 -13.98 9.44 -4.98
CA VAL A 69 -15.44 9.62 -4.98
C VAL A 69 -15.84 11.07 -4.71
N VAL A 70 -15.22 11.72 -3.72
CA VAL A 70 -15.60 13.08 -3.28
C VAL A 70 -15.03 14.16 -4.20
N PHE A 71 -13.75 14.08 -4.55
CA PHE A 71 -13.04 15.19 -5.19
C PHE A 71 -12.77 14.92 -6.68
N LEU A 72 -12.30 13.72 -6.98
CA LEU A 72 -11.71 13.39 -8.27
C LEU A 72 -12.75 13.06 -9.33
N ASN A 73 -13.87 12.45 -8.93
CA ASN A 73 -14.98 12.11 -9.82
C ASN A 73 -15.71 13.34 -10.39
N ASN A 74 -15.74 14.45 -9.63
CA ASN A 74 -16.32 15.71 -10.11
C ASN A 74 -15.36 16.53 -10.98
N LYS A 75 -14.06 16.60 -10.64
CA LYS A 75 -13.10 17.45 -11.37
C LYS A 75 -12.47 16.81 -12.60
N LEU A 76 -12.28 15.48 -12.63
CA LEU A 76 -11.52 14.80 -13.69
C LEU A 76 -12.39 14.07 -14.73
N LYS A 77 -13.71 14.27 -14.70
CA LYS A 77 -14.64 13.64 -15.64
C LYS A 77 -14.46 14.08 -17.10
N ALA A 78 -13.84 15.24 -17.33
CA ALA A 78 -13.70 15.86 -18.64
C ALA A 78 -12.28 15.75 -19.25
N ASN A 79 -11.32 15.11 -18.56
CA ASN A 79 -9.92 15.15 -18.98
C ASN A 79 -9.35 13.75 -19.27
N SER A 80 -8.76 13.58 -20.46
CA SER A 80 -8.11 12.34 -20.92
C SER A 80 -6.95 11.92 -19.99
N ASN A 81 -6.28 12.89 -19.36
CA ASN A 81 -5.16 12.64 -18.43
C ASN A 81 -5.60 12.23 -17.01
N SER A 82 -6.87 11.87 -16.82
CA SER A 82 -7.41 11.57 -15.49
C SER A 82 -6.77 10.37 -14.80
N VAL A 83 -6.25 9.41 -15.57
CA VAL A 83 -5.58 8.21 -15.05
C VAL A 83 -4.21 8.55 -14.46
N LEU A 84 -3.42 9.39 -15.14
CA LEU A 84 -2.12 9.84 -14.64
C LEU A 84 -2.25 10.65 -13.35
N PHE A 85 -3.25 11.55 -13.27
CA PHE A 85 -3.52 12.29 -12.04
C PHE A 85 -3.92 11.39 -10.87
N LYS A 86 -4.75 10.36 -11.13
CA LYS A 86 -5.10 9.34 -10.13
C LYS A 86 -3.86 8.59 -9.64
N PHE A 87 -2.97 8.22 -10.56
CA PHE A 87 -1.71 7.56 -10.23
C PHE A 87 -0.80 8.44 -9.37
N LEU A 88 -0.72 9.73 -9.68
CA LEU A 88 0.06 10.68 -8.89
C LEU A 88 -0.48 10.82 -7.45
N ILE A 89 -1.81 10.90 -7.32
CA ILE A 89 -2.47 11.03 -6.01
C ILE A 89 -2.27 9.77 -5.15
N ILE A 90 -2.45 8.57 -5.70
CA ILE A 90 -2.25 7.34 -4.93
C ILE A 90 -0.78 7.19 -4.49
N SER A 91 0.18 7.60 -5.33
CA SER A 91 1.60 7.64 -4.94
C SER A 91 1.85 8.60 -3.78
N ILE A 92 1.28 9.81 -3.82
CA ILE A 92 1.43 10.78 -2.72
C ILE A 92 0.84 10.23 -1.42
N ILE A 93 -0.36 9.62 -1.48
CA ILE A 93 -0.99 8.99 -0.31
C ILE A 93 -0.11 7.87 0.22
N ALA A 94 0.42 7.01 -0.64
CA ALA A 94 1.28 5.91 -0.23
C ALA A 94 2.55 6.40 0.47
N VAL A 95 3.17 7.47 -0.03
CA VAL A 95 4.33 8.09 0.63
C VAL A 95 3.95 8.65 2.00
N ILE A 96 2.84 9.39 2.12
CA ILE A 96 2.40 9.96 3.40
C ILE A 96 2.09 8.87 4.42
N VAL A 97 1.33 7.84 4.03
CA VAL A 97 0.99 6.72 4.91
C VAL A 97 2.23 5.92 5.30
N GLY A 98 3.15 5.69 4.35
CA GLY A 98 4.40 5.00 4.61
C GLY A 98 5.30 5.74 5.59
N VAL A 99 5.52 7.04 5.36
CA VAL A 99 6.28 7.90 6.28
C VAL A 99 5.63 7.92 7.66
N THR A 100 4.30 8.04 7.74
CA THR A 100 3.59 8.01 9.01
C THR A 100 3.79 6.67 9.74
N HIS A 101 3.72 5.55 9.01
CA HIS A 101 3.97 4.22 9.57
C HIS A 101 5.39 4.11 10.11
N TYR A 102 6.40 4.50 9.32
CA TYR A 102 7.81 4.47 9.72
C TYR A 102 8.08 5.35 10.94
N VAL A 103 7.54 6.57 10.97
CA VAL A 103 7.66 7.48 12.12
C VAL A 103 6.98 6.88 13.36
N LEU A 104 5.83 6.21 13.21
CA LEU A 104 5.17 5.55 14.33
C LEU A 104 6.03 4.42 14.91
N GLU A 105 6.69 3.66 14.05
CA GLU A 105 7.58 2.58 14.44
C GLU A 105 8.82 3.11 15.17
N GLU A 106 9.49 4.12 14.59
CA GLU A 106 10.72 4.72 15.12
C GLU A 106 10.49 5.57 16.40
N VAL A 107 9.42 6.38 16.45
CA VAL A 107 9.20 7.36 17.53
C VAL A 107 8.49 6.73 18.72
N VAL A 108 7.56 5.81 18.49
CA VAL A 108 6.75 5.23 19.58
C VAL A 108 7.41 3.96 20.14
N ASN A 109 8.46 3.44 19.50
CA ASN A 109 9.19 2.23 19.92
C ASN A 109 8.21 1.12 20.34
N VAL A 110 7.17 0.91 19.53
CA VAL A 110 6.08 -0.04 19.82
C VAL A 110 6.53 -1.49 19.60
N ILE A 111 7.70 -1.71 19.00
CA ILE A 111 8.32 -3.01 18.75
C ILE A 111 9.69 -3.06 19.39
#